data_AF-A0A6S6SF89-F1
#
_entry.id   AF-A0A6S6SF89-F1
#
_cell.length_a   1.000
_cell.length_b   1.000
_cell.length_c   1.000
_cell.angle_alpha   90.00
_cell.angle_beta   90.00
_cell.angle_gamma   90.00
#
_symmetry.space_group_name_H-M   'P 1'
#
loop_
_entity.id
_entity.type
_entity.pdbx_description
1 polymer ?
#
loop_
_entity_poly.entity_id
_entity_poly.type
_entity_poly.pdbx_seq_one_letter_code
_entity_poly.pdbx_strand_id
1 'polypeptide(L)'
;MRVIAKSTLRAFYDEPNYTDSKSALESWHHEAIKANWQNPNEIKAQYKSASVVGNNKVVFNICGNKYRLIVKINYVAEIIFIKFIGTHKQYDKIDVEEYKMIKPIRTERDYEEALFRVESLMDAEPNSEAFDELEVLATLVEKYEEKFYSIDAPDPIEAIKFRMEQEGLRQNDLVPMFGNKSRVSEVLNRKRKLTLDMIRNLNTQLNIPFENLLGDYRLV
;
A
#
# COMPACT_ATOMS: atom_id res chain seq x y z
N MET A 1 -7.75 1.63 7.22
CA MET A 1 -7.31 2.96 6.74
C MET A 1 -7.88 3.19 5.35
N ARG A 2 -8.30 4.41 5.01
CA ARG A 2 -8.67 4.82 3.65
C ARG A 2 -7.42 5.22 2.87
N VAL A 3 -7.08 4.51 1.80
CA VAL A 3 -5.96 4.85 0.93
C VAL A 3 -6.47 5.64 -0.27
N ILE A 4 -5.86 6.80 -0.54
CA ILE A 4 -6.23 7.71 -1.65
C ILE A 4 -4.99 8.14 -2.45
N ALA A 5 -5.23 8.71 -3.63
CA ALA A 5 -4.26 8.91 -4.71
C ALA A 5 -3.77 7.57 -5.32
N LYS A 6 -4.66 6.59 -5.48
CA LYS A 6 -4.36 5.26 -6.06
C LYS A 6 -3.89 5.35 -7.51
N SER A 7 -4.29 6.39 -8.24
CA SER A 7 -3.78 6.68 -9.58
C SER A 7 -2.24 6.76 -9.61
N THR A 8 -1.60 7.25 -8.54
CA THR A 8 -0.14 7.32 -8.42
C THR A 8 0.51 5.93 -8.42
N LEU A 9 -0.12 4.91 -7.80
CA LEU A 9 0.38 3.53 -7.87
C LEU A 9 0.18 2.93 -9.25
N ARG A 10 -1.04 3.07 -9.79
CA ARG A 10 -1.41 2.58 -11.13
C ARG A 10 -0.48 3.13 -12.20
N ALA A 11 -0.35 4.46 -12.28
CA ALA A 11 0.51 5.13 -13.24
C ALA A 11 1.97 4.65 -13.16
N PHE A 12 2.47 4.35 -11.94
CA PHE A 12 3.82 3.85 -11.78
C PHE A 12 3.96 2.41 -12.30
N TYR A 13 3.20 1.45 -11.79
CA TYR A 13 3.41 0.05 -12.16
C TYR A 13 2.87 -0.33 -13.54
N ASP A 14 2.01 0.50 -14.16
CA ASP A 14 1.57 0.34 -15.54
C ASP A 14 2.63 0.82 -16.54
N GLU A 15 3.64 1.59 -16.09
CA GLU A 15 4.79 1.94 -16.92
C GLU A 15 5.68 0.70 -17.16
N PRO A 16 6.08 0.39 -18.41
CA PRO A 16 6.83 -0.83 -18.74
C PRO A 16 8.08 -1.08 -17.89
N ASN A 17 8.76 -0.01 -17.47
CA ASN A 17 10.01 -0.10 -16.69
C ASN A 17 9.81 -0.44 -15.21
N TYR A 18 8.57 -0.34 -14.70
CA TYR A 18 8.26 -0.50 -13.27
C TYR A 18 7.19 -1.57 -13.01
N THR A 19 6.85 -2.37 -14.01
CA THR A 19 5.92 -3.51 -13.88
C THR A 19 6.33 -4.51 -12.80
N ASP A 20 7.63 -4.57 -12.46
CA ASP A 20 8.18 -5.36 -11.36
C ASP A 20 7.73 -4.89 -9.97
N SER A 21 7.17 -3.69 -9.85
CA SER A 21 6.62 -3.14 -8.60
C SER A 21 5.17 -3.53 -8.32
N LYS A 22 4.43 -3.97 -9.34
CA LYS A 22 2.97 -4.19 -9.28
C LYS A 22 2.55 -5.03 -8.08
N SER A 23 3.06 -6.26 -7.98
CA SER A 23 2.65 -7.20 -6.93
C SER A 23 2.99 -6.72 -5.51
N ALA A 24 4.11 -6.01 -5.35
CA ALA A 24 4.51 -5.45 -4.06
C ALA A 24 3.61 -4.27 -3.65
N LEU A 25 3.24 -3.41 -4.60
CA LEU A 25 2.34 -2.29 -4.38
C LEU A 25 0.90 -2.74 -4.11
N GLU A 26 0.43 -3.79 -4.80
CA GLU A 26 -0.86 -4.45 -4.51
C GLU A 26 -0.87 -5.06 -3.10
N SER A 27 0.21 -5.75 -2.73
CA SER A 27 0.35 -6.34 -1.39
C SER A 27 0.32 -5.25 -0.31
N TRP A 28 1.09 -4.17 -0.49
CA TRP A 28 1.09 -3.02 0.41
C TRP A 28 -0.29 -2.38 0.52
N HIS A 29 -0.94 -2.08 -0.61
CA HIS A 29 -2.24 -1.42 -0.62
C HIS A 29 -3.27 -2.26 0.13
N HIS A 30 -3.29 -3.56 -0.13
CA HIS A 30 -4.25 -4.46 0.47
C HIS A 30 -4.05 -4.64 1.99
N GLU A 31 -2.80 -4.64 2.45
CA GLU A 31 -2.50 -4.60 3.89
C GLU A 31 -2.89 -3.24 4.51
N ALA A 32 -2.63 -2.14 3.83
CA ALA A 32 -2.90 -0.78 4.32
C ALA A 32 -4.39 -0.50 4.48
N ILE A 33 -5.24 -0.90 3.52
CA ILE A 33 -6.69 -0.64 3.62
C ILE A 33 -7.34 -1.34 4.83
N LYS A 34 -6.75 -2.45 5.27
CA LYS A 34 -7.18 -3.25 6.44
C LYS A 34 -6.59 -2.79 7.75
N ALA A 35 -5.52 -2.02 7.69
CA ALA A 35 -4.82 -1.59 8.88
C ALA A 35 -5.70 -0.63 9.70
N ASN A 36 -5.43 -0.60 11.00
CA ASN A 36 -6.03 0.35 11.94
C ASN A 36 -4.92 1.14 12.67
N TRP A 37 -3.97 1.68 11.91
CA TRP A 37 -2.80 2.34 12.49
C TRP A 37 -3.20 3.62 13.20
N GLN A 38 -2.88 3.71 14.49
CA GLN A 38 -3.19 4.88 15.33
C GLN A 38 -1.99 5.82 15.47
N ASN A 39 -0.79 5.34 15.15
CA ASN A 39 0.44 6.12 15.27
C ASN A 39 1.58 5.51 14.42
N PRO A 40 2.68 6.26 14.21
CA PRO A 40 3.79 5.76 13.39
C PRO A 40 4.50 4.52 13.95
N ASN A 41 4.45 4.27 15.25
CA ASN A 41 5.12 3.11 15.86
C ASN A 41 4.46 1.79 15.46
N GLU A 42 3.14 1.77 15.28
CA GLU A 42 2.40 0.59 14.80
C GLU A 42 2.80 0.22 13.37
N ILE A 43 2.99 1.23 12.52
CA ILE A 43 3.52 1.02 11.17
C ILE A 43 4.92 0.44 11.24
N LYS A 44 5.79 1.00 12.09
CA LYS A 44 7.16 0.51 12.25
C LYS A 44 7.22 -0.91 12.81
N ALA A 45 6.26 -1.29 13.64
CA ALA A 45 6.11 -2.66 14.14
C ALA A 45 5.69 -3.64 13.04
N GLN A 46 4.78 -3.23 12.15
CA GLN A 46 4.30 -4.05 11.02
C GLN A 46 5.25 -4.06 9.81
N TYR A 47 5.99 -2.97 9.60
CA TYR A 47 6.96 -2.78 8.53
C TYR A 47 8.28 -2.33 9.12
N LYS A 48 9.09 -3.29 9.55
CA LYS A 48 10.40 -3.00 10.16
C LYS A 48 11.32 -2.20 9.24
N SER A 49 11.18 -2.37 7.92
CA SER A 49 11.92 -1.64 6.91
C SER A 49 11.49 -0.16 6.74
N ALA A 50 10.26 0.19 7.15
CA ALA A 50 9.68 1.50 6.89
C ALA A 50 10.39 2.61 7.68
N SER A 51 10.49 3.80 7.09
CA SER A 51 11.07 4.98 7.75
C SER A 51 9.96 5.97 8.08
N VAL A 52 9.80 6.27 9.37
CA VAL A 52 8.92 7.35 9.83
C VAL A 52 9.70 8.66 9.70
N VAL A 53 9.12 9.61 8.97
CA VAL A 53 9.66 10.95 8.70
C VAL A 53 8.74 11.96 9.39
N GLY A 54 9.28 13.12 9.77
CA GLY A 54 8.48 14.19 10.36
C GLY A 54 7.26 14.60 9.50
N ASN A 55 6.28 15.23 10.14
CA ASN A 55 5.01 15.68 9.55
C ASN A 55 4.15 14.53 9.00
N ASN A 56 4.00 13.48 9.82
CA ASN A 56 3.21 12.27 9.53
C ASN A 56 3.52 11.61 8.17
N LYS A 57 4.76 11.75 7.70
CA LYS A 57 5.22 11.13 6.47
C LYS A 57 5.84 9.78 6.78
N VAL A 58 5.53 8.78 5.99
CA VAL A 58 6.15 7.45 6.09
C VAL A 58 6.67 7.03 4.73
N VAL A 59 7.85 6.42 4.74
CA VAL A 59 8.51 5.90 3.55
C VAL A 59 8.59 4.38 3.66
N PHE A 60 7.91 3.69 2.75
CA PHE A 60 7.97 2.23 2.61
C PHE A 60 8.99 1.84 1.54
N ASN A 61 9.71 0.76 1.81
CA ASN A 61 10.60 0.15 0.85
C ASN A 61 9.84 -0.87 -0.01
N ILE A 62 9.97 -0.74 -1.32
CA ILE A 62 9.27 -1.58 -2.29
C ILE A 62 10.30 -2.26 -3.21
N CYS A 63 10.09 -3.55 -3.47
CA CYS A 63 10.89 -4.40 -4.36
C CYS A 63 12.38 -4.42 -4.04
N GLY A 64 12.76 -4.98 -2.90
CA GLY A 64 14.13 -5.08 -2.42
C GLY A 64 14.78 -3.72 -2.22
N ASN A 65 14.05 -2.73 -1.69
CA ASN A 65 14.49 -1.33 -1.62
C ASN A 65 14.73 -0.64 -2.97
N LYS A 66 14.28 -1.19 -4.10
CA LYS A 66 14.45 -0.55 -5.43
C LYS A 66 13.66 0.75 -5.56
N TYR A 67 12.48 0.80 -4.94
CA TYR A 67 11.59 1.96 -4.97
C TYR A 67 11.23 2.43 -3.56
N ARG A 68 10.73 3.67 -3.48
CA ARG A 68 10.24 4.29 -2.25
C ARG A 68 8.81 4.75 -2.44
N LEU A 69 7.89 4.17 -1.67
CA LEU A 69 6.53 4.66 -1.56
C LEU A 69 6.47 5.65 -0.39
N ILE A 70 6.23 6.91 -0.70
CA ILE A 70 6.11 7.99 0.28
C ILE A 70 4.63 8.28 0.46
N VAL A 71 4.16 8.19 1.69
CA VAL A 71 2.78 8.53 2.06
C VAL A 71 2.77 9.58 3.16
N LYS A 72 1.66 10.30 3.25
CA LYS A 72 1.29 11.11 4.42
C LYS A 72 0.06 10.50 5.06
N ILE A 73 0.02 10.46 6.38
CA ILE A 73 -1.04 9.78 7.12
C ILE A 73 -1.71 10.76 8.07
N ASN A 74 -3.03 10.86 8.00
CA ASN A 74 -3.81 11.45 9.07
C ASN A 74 -4.38 10.28 9.89
N TYR A 75 -3.78 10.04 11.06
CA TYR A 75 -4.12 8.89 11.90
C TYR A 75 -5.53 8.97 12.49
N VAL A 76 -6.01 10.19 12.78
CA VAL A 76 -7.35 10.39 13.36
C VAL A 76 -8.43 10.24 12.30
N ALA A 77 -8.21 10.77 11.10
CA ALA A 77 -9.11 10.58 9.96
C ALA A 77 -8.97 9.20 9.31
N GLU A 78 -8.00 8.38 9.76
CA GLU A 78 -7.63 7.10 9.16
C GLU A 78 -7.30 7.16 7.65
N ILE A 79 -6.81 8.29 7.15
CA ILE A 79 -6.51 8.51 5.73
C ILE A 79 -5.00 8.37 5.45
N ILE A 80 -4.67 7.65 4.39
CA ILE A 80 -3.32 7.55 3.81
C ILE A 80 -3.35 8.20 2.43
N PHE A 81 -2.63 9.30 2.27
CA PHE A 81 -2.42 9.96 0.98
C PHE A 81 -1.10 9.50 0.35
N ILE A 82 -1.17 8.89 -0.84
CA ILE A 82 0.02 8.50 -1.60
C ILE A 82 0.64 9.76 -2.21
N LYS A 83 1.77 10.20 -1.68
CA LYS A 83 2.48 11.38 -2.19
C LYS A 83 3.30 11.07 -3.43
N PHE A 84 3.96 9.92 -3.44
CA PHE A 84 4.95 9.59 -4.45
C PHE A 84 5.33 8.12 -4.42
N ILE A 85 5.62 7.56 -5.59
CA ILE A 85 6.35 6.30 -5.76
C ILE A 85 7.40 6.49 -6.84
N GLY A 86 8.61 6.00 -6.59
CA GLY A 86 9.66 6.02 -7.59
C GLY A 86 11.03 5.76 -6.99
N THR A 87 12.06 6.05 -7.79
CA THR A 87 13.44 6.01 -7.32
C THR A 87 13.74 7.28 -6.52
N HIS A 88 14.80 7.24 -5.70
CA HIS A 88 15.25 8.39 -4.89
C HIS A 88 15.54 9.67 -5.72
N LYS A 89 15.59 9.59 -7.05
CA LYS A 89 16.00 10.69 -7.95
C LYS A 89 14.86 11.44 -8.63
N GLN A 90 13.59 11.07 -8.43
CA GLN A 90 12.46 11.51 -9.27
C GLN A 90 11.50 12.53 -8.61
N TYR A 91 11.95 13.36 -7.68
CA TYR A 91 11.09 14.35 -7.02
C TYR A 91 11.32 15.77 -7.57
N ASP A 92 10.34 16.35 -8.30
CA ASP A 92 10.04 17.79 -8.24
C ASP A 92 8.84 18.26 -9.10
N LYS A 93 8.09 19.23 -8.52
CA LYS A 93 7.15 20.24 -9.08
C LYS A 93 5.73 19.83 -9.51
N ILE A 94 4.74 20.37 -8.79
CA ILE A 94 3.38 20.67 -9.29
C ILE A 94 2.99 22.07 -8.77
N ASP A 95 2.34 22.87 -9.62
CA ASP A 95 1.87 24.23 -9.34
C ASP A 95 0.44 24.22 -8.78
N VAL A 96 0.13 25.18 -7.91
CA VAL A 96 -1.08 25.20 -7.07
C VAL A 96 -2.16 26.10 -7.69
N GLU A 97 -3.34 25.55 -8.00
CA GLU A 97 -4.57 26.34 -8.13
C GLU A 97 -5.54 26.03 -6.97
N GLU A 98 -6.20 27.07 -6.48
CA GLU A 98 -6.99 27.09 -5.25
C GLU A 98 -8.32 26.33 -5.43
N TYR A 99 -8.45 25.16 -4.83
CA TYR A 99 -9.70 24.38 -4.81
C TYR A 99 -10.72 25.05 -3.89
N LYS A 100 -11.78 25.65 -4.46
CA LYS A 100 -12.68 26.52 -3.70
C LYS A 100 -14.05 25.95 -3.35
N MET A 101 -14.46 24.77 -3.83
CA MET A 101 -15.72 24.13 -3.40
C MET A 101 -15.72 22.62 -3.59
N ILE A 102 -16.22 21.90 -2.57
CA ILE A 102 -16.56 20.47 -2.68
C ILE A 102 -17.62 20.28 -3.76
N LYS A 103 -17.32 19.43 -4.75
CA LYS A 103 -18.22 19.06 -5.85
C LYS A 103 -18.15 17.56 -6.13
N PRO A 104 -19.17 16.94 -6.74
CA PRO A 104 -19.07 15.57 -7.21
C PRO A 104 -17.90 15.38 -8.19
N ILE A 105 -17.11 14.33 -7.98
CA ILE A 105 -15.99 13.99 -8.88
C ILE A 105 -16.54 13.18 -10.06
N ARG A 106 -16.52 13.79 -11.26
CA ARG A 106 -17.05 13.16 -12.49
C ARG A 106 -16.00 13.01 -13.58
N THR A 107 -14.98 13.85 -13.55
CA THR A 107 -13.92 13.93 -14.56
C THR A 107 -12.56 13.77 -13.89
N GLU A 108 -11.55 13.46 -14.70
CA GLU A 108 -10.17 13.38 -14.24
C GLU A 108 -9.67 14.70 -13.63
N ARG A 109 -10.08 15.83 -14.22
CA ARG A 109 -9.76 17.16 -13.68
C ARG A 109 -10.37 17.36 -12.28
N ASP A 110 -11.63 16.95 -12.06
CA ASP A 110 -12.23 17.05 -10.73
C ASP A 110 -11.48 16.20 -9.70
N TYR A 111 -10.95 15.06 -10.14
CA TYR A 111 -10.19 14.13 -9.31
C TYR A 111 -8.82 14.71 -8.95
N GLU A 112 -8.06 15.23 -9.91
CA GLU A 112 -6.78 15.91 -9.67
C GLU A 112 -6.93 17.11 -8.72
N GLU A 113 -7.94 17.94 -8.97
CA GLU A 113 -8.30 19.08 -8.13
C GLU A 113 -8.65 18.65 -6.68
N ALA A 114 -9.40 17.56 -6.53
CA ALA A 114 -9.73 17.00 -5.21
C ALA A 114 -8.51 16.40 -4.50
N LEU A 115 -7.63 15.67 -5.20
CA LEU A 115 -6.40 15.14 -4.63
C LEU A 115 -5.50 16.26 -4.10
N PHE A 116 -5.35 17.33 -4.89
CA PHE A 116 -4.58 18.51 -4.48
C PHE A 116 -5.13 19.12 -3.19
N ARG A 117 -6.46 19.28 -3.09
CA ARG A 117 -7.09 19.79 -1.88
C ARG A 117 -6.88 18.87 -0.69
N VAL A 118 -7.09 17.56 -0.86
CA VAL A 118 -6.89 16.58 0.21
C VAL A 118 -5.46 16.62 0.72
N GLU A 119 -4.45 16.71 -0.16
CA GLU A 119 -3.06 16.83 0.24
C GLU A 119 -2.81 18.02 1.19
N SER A 120 -3.41 19.17 0.88
CA SER A 120 -3.32 20.39 1.71
C SER A 120 -4.01 20.25 3.06
N LEU A 121 -5.02 19.38 3.17
CA LEU A 121 -5.82 19.14 4.37
C LEU A 121 -5.29 18.01 5.26
N MET A 122 -4.27 17.26 4.84
CA MET A 122 -3.79 16.08 5.58
C MET A 122 -3.30 16.37 7.01
N ASP A 123 -2.94 17.62 7.34
CA ASP A 123 -2.57 18.05 8.70
C ASP A 123 -3.74 18.70 9.47
N ALA A 124 -4.99 18.61 8.97
CA ALA A 124 -6.15 19.17 9.64
C ALA A 124 -6.36 18.52 11.02
N GLU A 125 -6.62 19.37 12.01
CA GLU A 125 -6.87 18.95 13.38
C GLU A 125 -8.31 18.44 13.54
N PRO A 126 -8.55 17.40 14.37
CA PRO A 126 -9.89 16.85 14.59
C PRO A 126 -10.90 17.91 15.04
N ASN A 127 -12.15 17.78 14.60
CA ASN A 127 -13.27 18.72 14.88
C ASN A 127 -13.10 20.12 14.27
N SER A 128 -12.22 20.30 13.29
CA SER A 128 -12.13 21.53 12.50
C SER A 128 -12.92 21.41 11.19
N GLU A 129 -13.37 22.53 10.62
CA GLU A 129 -14.00 22.54 9.29
C GLU A 129 -13.10 21.92 8.21
N ALA A 130 -11.78 22.10 8.34
CA ALA A 130 -10.78 21.50 7.47
C ALA A 130 -10.75 19.96 7.58
N PHE A 131 -11.01 19.42 8.76
CA PHE A 131 -11.10 17.98 8.99
C PHE A 131 -12.39 17.41 8.41
N ASP A 132 -13.52 18.09 8.62
CA ASP A 132 -14.80 17.70 8.00
C ASP A 132 -14.69 17.69 6.47
N GLU A 133 -14.05 18.72 5.90
CA GLU A 133 -13.76 18.79 4.46
C GLU A 133 -12.86 17.64 3.99
N LEU A 134 -11.81 17.31 4.76
CA LEU A 134 -10.91 16.19 4.48
C LEU A 134 -11.68 14.87 4.40
N GLU A 135 -12.55 14.59 5.38
CA GLU A 135 -13.33 13.36 5.43
C GLU A 135 -14.27 13.22 4.23
N VAL A 136 -14.97 14.31 3.87
CA VAL A 136 -15.88 14.34 2.74
C VAL A 136 -15.13 14.13 1.42
N LEU A 137 -14.06 14.91 1.18
CA LEU A 137 -13.29 14.80 -0.07
C LEU A 137 -12.61 13.44 -0.21
N ALA A 138 -12.03 12.90 0.86
CA ALA A 138 -11.43 11.58 0.83
C ALA A 138 -12.45 10.49 0.49
N THR A 139 -13.69 10.62 0.96
CA THR A 139 -14.79 9.69 0.60
C THR A 139 -15.13 9.77 -0.89
N LEU A 140 -15.23 10.99 -1.44
CA LEU A 140 -15.52 11.20 -2.85
C LEU A 140 -14.39 10.67 -3.75
N VAL A 141 -13.13 10.93 -3.36
CA VAL A 141 -11.92 10.45 -4.03
C VAL A 141 -11.89 8.93 -4.04
N GLU A 142 -12.05 8.29 -2.88
CA GLU A 142 -12.07 6.83 -2.75
C GLU A 142 -13.12 6.22 -3.68
N LYS A 143 -14.33 6.82 -3.72
CA LYS A 143 -15.43 6.31 -4.56
C LYS A 143 -15.14 6.41 -6.05
N TYR A 144 -14.48 7.49 -6.48
CA TYR A 144 -14.04 7.64 -7.87
C TYR A 144 -12.95 6.60 -8.20
N GLU A 145 -11.96 6.46 -7.32
CA GLU A 145 -10.86 5.51 -7.51
C GLU A 145 -11.30 4.05 -7.54
N GLU A 146 -12.33 3.63 -6.78
CA GLU A 146 -12.89 2.28 -6.89
C GLU A 146 -13.30 1.92 -8.32
N LYS A 147 -13.77 2.91 -9.09
CA LYS A 147 -14.26 2.72 -10.45
C LYS A 147 -13.15 2.79 -11.50
N PHE A 148 -12.19 3.71 -11.33
CA PHE A 148 -11.19 4.03 -12.36
C PHE A 148 -9.78 3.53 -12.02
N TYR A 149 -9.45 3.41 -10.74
CA TYR A 149 -8.13 3.08 -10.21
C TYR A 149 -8.19 1.97 -9.17
N SER A 150 -9.04 0.95 -9.40
CA SER A 150 -9.07 -0.24 -8.55
C SER A 150 -7.69 -0.87 -8.46
N ILE A 151 -7.30 -1.40 -7.30
CA ILE A 151 -6.04 -2.12 -7.15
C ILE A 151 -6.37 -3.61 -7.06
N ASP A 152 -5.71 -4.44 -7.86
CA ASP A 152 -5.97 -5.87 -7.92
C ASP A 152 -5.51 -6.56 -6.62
N ALA A 153 -6.11 -7.73 -6.32
CA ALA A 153 -5.66 -8.53 -5.19
C ALA A 153 -4.26 -9.09 -5.45
N PRO A 154 -3.37 -9.14 -4.43
CA PRO A 154 -2.00 -9.59 -4.62
C PRO A 154 -1.94 -11.10 -4.94
N ASP A 155 -0.96 -11.47 -5.77
CA ASP A 155 -0.60 -12.88 -5.95
C ASP A 155 -0.04 -13.46 -4.63
N PRO A 156 -0.49 -14.64 -4.16
CA PRO A 156 -0.06 -15.19 -2.87
C PRO A 156 1.43 -15.39 -2.70
N ILE A 157 2.13 -15.79 -3.76
CA ILE A 157 3.57 -16.03 -3.68
C ILE A 157 4.32 -14.70 -3.61
N GLU A 158 3.86 -13.70 -4.36
CA GLU A 158 4.44 -12.36 -4.26
C GLU A 158 4.11 -11.68 -2.93
N ALA A 159 2.94 -11.92 -2.34
CA ALA A 159 2.61 -11.45 -1.00
C ALA A 159 3.54 -12.03 0.08
N ILE A 160 3.89 -13.33 -0.02
CA ILE A 160 4.86 -13.96 0.88
C ILE A 160 6.24 -13.33 0.71
N LYS A 161 6.71 -13.19 -0.54
CA LYS A 161 8.01 -12.57 -0.82
C LYS A 161 8.07 -11.12 -0.33
N PHE A 162 7.00 -10.37 -0.53
CA PHE A 162 6.85 -9.01 -0.02
C PHE A 162 7.00 -9.01 1.50
N ARG A 163 6.26 -9.87 2.23
CA ARG A 163 6.41 -9.97 3.69
C ARG A 163 7.83 -10.36 4.12
N MET A 164 8.46 -11.30 3.43
CA MET A 164 9.85 -11.67 3.69
C MET A 164 10.77 -10.46 3.57
N GLU A 165 10.62 -9.64 2.54
CA GLU A 165 11.39 -8.42 2.36
C GLU A 165 11.18 -7.45 3.52
N GLN A 166 9.92 -7.18 3.90
CA GLN A 166 9.59 -6.22 4.96
C GLN A 166 10.16 -6.61 6.32
N GLU A 167 10.30 -7.92 6.56
CA GLU A 167 10.83 -8.52 7.79
C GLU A 167 12.33 -8.86 7.72
N GLY A 168 12.97 -8.71 6.56
CA GLY A 168 14.37 -9.10 6.34
C GLY A 168 14.62 -10.62 6.39
N LEU A 169 13.60 -11.43 6.08
CA LEU A 169 13.64 -12.89 6.17
C LEU A 169 14.27 -13.53 4.92
N ARG A 170 14.97 -14.64 5.14
CA ARG A 170 15.49 -15.52 4.10
C ARG A 170 14.58 -16.74 3.97
N GLN A 171 14.70 -17.48 2.86
CA GLN A 171 13.88 -18.68 2.63
C GLN A 171 14.03 -19.72 3.76
N ASN A 172 15.23 -19.85 4.34
CA ASN A 172 15.44 -20.77 5.47
C ASN A 172 14.61 -20.42 6.70
N ASP A 173 14.24 -19.15 6.87
CA ASP A 173 13.46 -18.69 8.02
C ASP A 173 11.98 -19.06 7.90
N LEU A 174 11.52 -19.47 6.71
CA LEU A 174 10.17 -19.97 6.47
C LEU A 174 10.01 -21.46 6.78
N VAL A 175 11.10 -22.20 7.03
CA VAL A 175 11.03 -23.64 7.30
C VAL A 175 10.02 -24.01 8.41
N PRO A 176 9.89 -23.27 9.52
CA PRO A 176 8.88 -23.56 10.54
C PRO A 176 7.43 -23.51 10.03
N MET A 177 7.14 -22.71 8.99
CA MET A 177 5.79 -22.55 8.45
C MET A 177 5.47 -23.56 7.34
N PHE A 178 6.49 -24.06 6.64
CA PHE A 178 6.36 -24.97 5.49
C PHE A 178 6.81 -26.41 5.79
N GLY A 179 7.52 -26.63 6.89
CA GLY A 179 8.04 -27.91 7.39
C GLY A 179 9.47 -28.23 6.95
N ASN A 180 9.84 -27.99 5.69
CA ASN A 180 11.22 -28.24 5.22
C ASN A 180 11.65 -27.29 4.10
N LYS A 181 12.97 -27.22 3.87
CA LYS A 181 13.59 -26.32 2.88
C LYS A 181 13.15 -26.61 1.44
N SER A 182 12.97 -27.87 1.06
CA SER A 182 12.49 -28.25 -0.29
C SER A 182 11.12 -27.64 -0.54
N ARG A 183 10.22 -27.76 0.44
CA ARG A 183 8.84 -27.28 0.32
C ARG A 183 8.76 -25.76 0.27
N VAL A 184 9.58 -25.04 1.04
CA VAL A 184 9.70 -23.59 0.91
C VAL A 184 10.07 -23.22 -0.53
N SER A 185 11.13 -23.82 -1.06
CA SER A 185 11.60 -23.52 -2.41
C SER A 185 10.57 -23.89 -3.48
N GLU A 186 9.94 -25.06 -3.38
CA GLU A 186 8.89 -25.50 -4.31
C GLU A 186 7.71 -24.52 -4.34
N VAL A 187 7.26 -24.03 -3.20
CA VAL A 187 6.12 -23.09 -3.15
C VAL A 187 6.51 -21.70 -3.65
N LEU A 188 7.65 -21.16 -3.19
CA LEU A 188 8.11 -19.82 -3.62
C LEU A 188 8.45 -19.74 -5.11
N ASN A 189 8.82 -20.88 -5.72
CA ASN A 189 9.06 -21.01 -7.15
C ASN A 189 7.83 -21.52 -7.92
N ARG A 190 6.64 -21.53 -7.31
CA ARG A 190 5.37 -21.92 -7.94
C ARG A 190 5.35 -23.35 -8.49
N LYS A 191 6.19 -24.25 -7.97
CA LYS A 191 6.15 -25.68 -8.31
C LYS A 191 5.11 -26.43 -7.47
N ARG A 192 4.66 -25.83 -6.36
CA ARG A 192 3.66 -26.38 -5.45
C ARG A 192 2.69 -25.30 -4.97
N LYS A 193 1.42 -25.70 -4.82
CA LYS A 193 0.37 -24.89 -4.19
C LYS A 193 0.55 -24.77 -2.67
N LEU A 194 0.16 -23.64 -2.11
CA LEU A 194 0.00 -23.46 -0.68
C LEU A 194 -1.07 -24.43 -0.14
N THR A 195 -0.78 -25.06 1.00
CA THR A 195 -1.77 -25.84 1.74
C THR A 195 -2.45 -24.95 2.78
N LEU A 196 -3.65 -25.34 3.25
CA LEU A 196 -4.36 -24.59 4.30
C LEU A 196 -3.51 -24.41 5.56
N ASP A 197 -2.71 -25.41 5.94
CA ASP A 197 -1.84 -25.31 7.11
C ASP A 197 -0.70 -24.31 6.89
N MET A 198 -0.11 -24.25 5.69
CA MET A 198 0.86 -23.20 5.36
C MET A 198 0.23 -21.82 5.46
N ILE A 199 -0.98 -21.65 4.92
CA ILE A 199 -1.71 -20.38 4.96
C ILE A 199 -1.95 -19.94 6.40
N ARG A 200 -2.41 -20.85 7.28
CA ARG A 200 -2.60 -20.59 8.71
C ARG A 200 -1.27 -20.22 9.40
N ASN A 201 -0.20 -20.94 9.10
CA ASN A 201 1.11 -20.67 9.68
C ASN A 201 1.67 -19.31 9.25
N LEU A 202 1.55 -18.98 7.95
CA LEU A 202 1.97 -17.69 7.41
C LEU A 202 1.18 -16.53 8.01
N ASN A 203 -0.14 -16.71 8.19
CA ASN A 203 -0.96 -15.70 8.85
C ASN A 203 -0.57 -15.52 10.32
N THR A 204 -0.49 -16.60 11.09
CA THR A 204 -0.23 -16.54 12.54
C THR A 204 1.19 -16.11 12.89
N GLN A 205 2.19 -16.49 12.10
CA GLN A 205 3.59 -16.23 12.42
C GLN A 205 4.16 -14.99 11.71
N LEU A 206 3.63 -14.62 10.53
CA LEU A 206 4.11 -13.47 9.76
C LEU A 206 3.05 -12.38 9.55
N ASN A 207 1.86 -12.53 10.13
CA ASN A 207 0.75 -11.57 10.03
C ASN A 207 0.35 -11.25 8.58
N ILE A 208 0.54 -12.20 7.65
CA ILE A 208 0.06 -12.04 6.27
C ILE A 208 -1.46 -12.27 6.26
N PRO A 209 -2.28 -11.32 5.76
CA PRO A 209 -3.73 -11.51 5.73
C PRO A 209 -4.15 -12.75 4.93
N PHE A 210 -5.14 -13.50 5.42
CA PHE A 210 -5.63 -14.74 4.79
C PHE A 210 -6.04 -14.54 3.33
N GLU A 211 -6.95 -13.60 3.11
CA GLU A 211 -6.84 -12.59 2.07
C GLU A 211 -5.84 -12.80 0.92
N ASN A 212 -4.63 -12.31 1.19
CA ASN A 212 -3.52 -12.27 0.27
C ASN A 212 -3.00 -13.66 -0.08
N LEU A 213 -3.35 -14.69 0.70
CA LEU A 213 -2.86 -16.06 0.56
C LEU A 213 -3.87 -17.00 -0.13
N LEU A 214 -5.14 -16.58 -0.25
CA LEU A 214 -6.22 -17.42 -0.78
C LEU A 214 -6.42 -17.29 -2.30
N GLY A 215 -5.81 -16.29 -2.93
CA GLY A 215 -5.87 -16.10 -4.38
C GLY A 215 -5.38 -17.32 -5.17
N ASP A 216 -5.95 -17.56 -6.34
CA ASP A 216 -5.41 -18.58 -7.24
C ASP A 216 -4.16 -18.06 -7.96
N TYR A 217 -3.20 -18.95 -8.24
CA TYR A 217 -1.95 -18.60 -8.92
C TYR A 217 -1.42 -19.77 -9.74
N ARG A 218 -0.88 -19.53 -10.93
CA ARG A 218 -0.43 -20.61 -11.81
C ARG A 218 0.88 -21.24 -11.32
N LEU A 219 0.98 -22.55 -11.50
CA LEU A 219 2.23 -23.27 -11.28
C LEU A 219 3.17 -23.09 -12.48
N VAL A 220 4.48 -23.20 -12.24
CA VAL A 220 5.56 -23.09 -13.24
C VAL A 220 6.33 -24.39 -13.33
#